data_AF-A0A1D6LKV5-F1
#
_entry.id   AF-A0A1D6LKV5-F1
#
_cell.length_a   1.000
_cell.length_b   1.000
_cell.length_c   1.000
_cell.angle_alpha   90.00
_cell.angle_beta   90.00
_cell.angle_gamma   90.00
#
_symmetry.space_group_name_H-M   'P 1'
#
loop_
_entity.id
_entity.type
_entity.pdbx_description
1 polymer ?
#
loop_
_entity_poly.entity_id
_entity_poly.type
_entity_poly.pdbx_seq_one_letter_code
_entity_poly.pdbx_strand_id
1 'polypeptide(L)'
;MSKRTVELHWGKHHQDYVDGLNKQLATSPLYGYTLEDLIKEAYNNGNPLPEYNNAAQDDKLTYVTNFMDHLVSWHTVTLRMMRAESFVNLGEPNIPEA
;
A
#
# COMPACT_ATOMS: atom_id res chain seq x y z
N MET A 1 -3.05 8.03 11.34
CA MET A 1 -1.60 8.04 11.62
C MET A 1 -1.09 9.46 11.68
N SER A 2 0.00 9.75 12.41
CA SER A 2 0.60 11.09 12.40
C SER A 2 1.54 11.29 11.20
N LYS A 3 1.78 12.53 10.78
CA LYS A 3 2.78 12.87 9.75
C LYS A 3 4.16 12.28 10.08
N ARG A 4 4.60 12.41 11.34
CA ARG A 4 5.87 11.85 11.83
C ARG A 4 5.92 10.32 11.70
N THR A 5 4.80 9.64 11.97
CA THR A 5 4.70 8.18 11.83
C THR A 5 4.89 7.77 10.38
N VAL A 6 4.28 8.49 9.44
CA VAL A 6 4.43 8.24 7.99
C VAL A 6 5.86 8.49 7.53
N GLU A 7 6.47 9.60 7.94
CA GLU A 7 7.84 9.96 7.56
C GLU A 7 8.86 8.92 8.04
N LEU A 8 8.71 8.41 9.27
CA LEU A 8 9.58 7.35 9.79
C LEU A 8 9.34 6.02 9.08
N HIS A 9 8.07 5.68 8.84
CA HIS A 9 7.73 4.43 8.17
C HIS A 9 8.25 4.39 6.73
N TRP A 10 8.08 5.47 5.98
CA TRP A 10 8.55 5.56 4.59
C TRP A 10 10.04 5.86 4.49
N GLY A 11 10.48 6.98 5.07
CA GLY A 11 11.83 7.48 4.87
C GLY A 11 12.90 6.62 5.53
N LYS A 12 12.53 5.80 6.52
CA LYS A 12 13.46 4.89 7.18
C LYS A 12 13.14 3.43 6.91
N HIS A 13 11.98 2.94 7.37
CA HIS A 13 11.74 1.49 7.37
C HIS A 13 11.61 0.90 5.98
N HIS A 14 10.84 1.52 5.08
CA HIS A 14 10.74 1.07 3.70
C HIS A 14 12.09 1.13 2.98
N GLN A 15 12.85 2.22 3.14
CA GLN A 15 14.20 2.33 2.58
C GLN A 15 15.14 1.22 3.11
N ASP A 16 15.10 0.92 4.41
CA ASP A 16 15.91 -0.15 5.02
C ASP A 16 15.56 -1.53 4.39
N TYR A 17 14.29 -1.80 4.09
CA TYR A 17 13.85 -3.03 3.40
C TYR A 17 14.32 -3.09 1.95
N VAL A 18 14.18 -2.01 1.19
CA VAL A 18 14.65 -1.91 -0.21
C VAL A 18 16.16 -2.14 -0.28
N ASP A 19 16.93 -1.47 0.58
CA ASP A 19 18.39 -1.60 0.61
C ASP A 19 18.81 -3.02 1.02
N GLY A 20 18.10 -3.62 1.98
CA GLY A 20 18.30 -5.00 2.41
C GLY A 20 18.03 -6.00 1.28
N LEU A 21 16.90 -5.83 0.59
CA LEU A 21 16.51 -6.69 -0.53
C LEU A 21 17.52 -6.60 -1.69
N ASN A 22 17.90 -5.39 -2.09
CA ASN A 22 18.87 -5.18 -3.16
C ASN A 22 20.23 -5.84 -2.87
N LYS A 23 20.67 -5.80 -1.61
CA LYS A 23 21.92 -6.48 -1.19
C LYS A 23 21.80 -8.00 -1.28
N GLN A 24 20.66 -8.57 -0.90
CA GLN A 24 20.44 -10.02 -1.01
C GLN A 24 20.35 -10.46 -2.48
N LEU A 25 19.66 -9.68 -3.31
CA LEU A 25 19.48 -9.99 -4.73
C LEU A 25 20.76 -9.88 -5.56
N ALA A 26 21.76 -9.11 -5.12
CA ALA A 26 23.01 -8.87 -5.85
C ALA A 26 23.75 -10.16 -6.27
N THR A 27 23.56 -11.26 -5.54
CA THR A 27 24.14 -12.58 -5.84
C THR A 27 23.10 -13.69 -5.89
N SER A 28 21.82 -13.34 -5.88
CA SER A 28 20.72 -14.31 -5.80
C SER A 28 20.31 -14.78 -7.20
N PRO A 29 19.96 -16.07 -7.39
CA PRO A 29 19.34 -16.52 -8.63
C PRO A 29 17.96 -15.89 -8.88
N LEU A 30 17.38 -15.24 -7.87
CA LEU A 30 16.10 -14.52 -7.96
C LEU A 30 16.25 -13.10 -8.53
N TYR A 31 17.47 -12.69 -8.89
CA TYR A 31 17.69 -11.39 -9.53
C TYR A 31 16.89 -11.26 -10.83
N GLY A 32 16.19 -10.14 -10.99
CA GLY A 32 15.36 -9.85 -12.17
C GLY A 32 13.90 -10.32 -12.07
N TYR A 33 13.51 -10.99 -10.97
CA TYR A 33 12.11 -11.30 -10.70
C TYR A 33 11.31 -10.03 -10.44
N THR A 34 10.01 -10.07 -10.75
CA THR A 34 9.08 -9.07 -10.22
C THR A 34 8.97 -9.25 -8.70
N LEU A 35 8.54 -8.21 -7.97
CA LEU A 35 8.38 -8.32 -6.51
C LEU A 35 7.35 -9.40 -6.13
N GLU A 36 6.28 -9.55 -6.91
CA GLU A 36 5.25 -10.57 -6.67
C GLU A 36 5.80 -11.99 -6.88
N ASP A 37 6.53 -12.23 -7.97
CA ASP A 37 7.14 -13.54 -8.24
C ASP A 37 8.23 -13.84 -7.22
N LEU A 38 9.00 -12.82 -6.81
CA LEU A 38 10.01 -12.94 -5.78
C LEU A 38 9.42 -13.37 -4.44
N ILE A 39 8.30 -12.77 -4.01
CA ILE A 39 7.62 -13.15 -2.76
C ILE A 39 7.14 -14.60 -2.83
N LYS A 40 6.52 -15.01 -3.94
CA LYS A 40 6.01 -16.37 -4.13
C LYS A 40 7.14 -17.41 -4.12
N GLU A 41 8.20 -17.16 -4.88
CA GLU A 41 9.34 -18.07 -4.97
C GLU A 41 10.12 -18.12 -3.66
N ALA A 42 10.38 -16.96 -3.04
CA ALA A 42 11.11 -16.88 -1.77
C ALA A 42 10.33 -17.47 -0.59
N TYR A 43 8.99 -17.58 -0.64
CA TYR A 43 8.21 -18.30 0.38
C TYR A 43 8.58 -19.78 0.44
N ASN A 44 9.01 -20.36 -0.69
CA ASN A 44 9.60 -21.69 -0.80
C ASN A 44 8.81 -22.76 -0.03
N ASN A 45 7.51 -22.87 -0.34
CA ASN A 45 6.58 -23.86 0.24
C ASN A 45 6.58 -23.90 1.78
N GLY A 46 6.72 -22.74 2.44
CA GLY A 46 6.73 -22.64 3.89
C GLY A 46 8.12 -22.80 4.53
N ASN A 47 9.18 -22.84 3.72
CA ASN A 47 10.58 -22.78 4.18
C ASN A 47 11.30 -21.55 3.59
N PRO A 48 11.02 -20.34 4.10
CA PRO A 48 11.34 -19.10 3.41
C PRO A 48 12.84 -18.91 3.17
N LEU A 49 13.18 -18.43 1.98
CA LEU A 49 14.52 -17.98 1.63
C LEU A 49 14.84 -16.63 2.30
N PRO A 50 16.13 -16.26 2.46
CA PRO A 50 16.54 -15.01 3.09
C PRO A 50 15.90 -13.74 2.51
N GLU A 51 15.60 -13.75 1.21
CA GLU A 51 14.98 -12.66 0.46
C GLU A 51 13.51 -12.42 0.84
N TYR A 52 12.81 -13.45 1.32
CA TYR A 52 11.36 -13.42 1.55
C TYR A 52 10.93 -12.30 2.49
N ASN A 53 11.64 -12.12 3.61
CA ASN A 53 11.24 -11.14 4.61
C ASN A 53 11.34 -9.70 4.10
N ASN A 54 12.39 -9.36 3.36
CA ASN A 54 12.52 -8.03 2.80
C ASN A 54 11.57 -7.84 1.61
N ALA A 55 11.41 -8.86 0.75
CA ALA A 55 10.48 -8.80 -0.38
C ALA A 55 9.01 -8.63 0.08
N ALA A 56 8.57 -9.39 1.10
CA ALA A 56 7.21 -9.32 1.61
C ALA A 56 6.90 -7.98 2.32
N GLN A 57 7.89 -7.37 2.99
CA GLN A 57 7.74 -6.06 3.63
C GLN A 57 7.82 -4.91 2.62
N ASP A 58 8.47 -5.14 1.48
CA ASP A 58 8.58 -4.17 0.39
C ASP A 58 7.35 -4.18 -0.55
N ASP A 59 6.34 -5.04 -0.31
CA ASP A 59 5.13 -5.11 -1.14
C ASP A 59 4.42 -3.76 -1.23
N LYS A 60 4.75 -3.08 -2.33
CA LYS A 60 4.35 -1.72 -2.65
C LYS A 60 2.85 -1.60 -2.85
N LEU A 61 2.18 -2.65 -3.34
CA LEU A 61 0.73 -2.62 -3.56
C LEU A 61 -0.02 -2.66 -2.23
N THR A 62 0.37 -3.58 -1.35
CA THR A 62 -0.18 -3.69 0.00
C THR A 62 0.09 -2.41 0.81
N TYR A 63 1.30 -1.85 0.68
CA TYR A 63 1.65 -0.60 1.35
C TYR A 63 0.84 0.59 0.85
N VAL A 64 0.80 0.84 -0.46
CA VAL A 64 0.06 1.99 -1.03
C VAL A 64 -1.42 1.90 -0.69
N THR A 65 -2.01 0.71 -0.75
CA THR A 65 -3.43 0.52 -0.40
C THR A 65 -3.67 0.85 1.07
N ASN A 66 -2.89 0.26 1.99
CA ASN A 66 -3.02 0.55 3.42
C ASN A 66 -2.73 2.02 3.76
N PHE A 67 -1.74 2.62 3.12
CA PHE A 67 -1.38 4.02 3.31
C PHE A 67 -2.51 4.95 2.87
N MET A 68 -3.07 4.72 1.68
CA MET A 68 -4.19 5.48 1.16
C MET A 68 -5.43 5.30 2.03
N ASP A 69 -5.73 4.09 2.50
CA ASP A 69 -6.85 3.83 3.42
C ASP A 69 -6.74 4.58 4.75
N HIS A 70 -5.51 4.86 5.21
CA HIS A 70 -5.26 5.54 6.49
C HIS A 70 -5.01 7.05 6.35
N LEU A 71 -4.68 7.54 5.16
CA LEU A 71 -4.60 8.98 4.87
C LEU A 71 -5.90 9.55 4.33
N VAL A 72 -6.60 8.76 3.53
CA VAL A 72 -7.91 9.09 2.97
C VAL A 72 -8.95 8.53 3.93
N SER A 73 -9.64 9.42 4.64
CA SER A 73 -10.88 9.01 5.30
C SER A 73 -11.91 8.70 4.22
N TRP A 74 -12.05 7.41 3.89
CA TRP A 74 -13.05 6.95 2.93
C TRP A 74 -14.45 7.39 3.34
N HIS A 75 -14.74 7.43 4.64
CA HIS A 75 -15.96 8.01 5.16
C HIS A 75 -16.14 9.48 4.73
N THR A 76 -15.10 10.30 4.83
CA THR A 76 -15.13 11.72 4.41
C THR A 76 -15.23 11.86 2.89
N VAL A 77 -14.57 10.99 2.11
CA VAL A 77 -14.70 10.95 0.66
C VAL A 77 -16.13 10.59 0.26
N THR A 78 -16.69 9.53 0.84
CA THR A 78 -18.09 9.12 0.61
C THR A 78 -19.07 10.22 0.99
N LEU A 79 -18.89 10.89 2.14
CA LEU A 79 -19.74 12.03 2.51
C LEU A 79 -19.65 13.19 1.51
N ARG A 80 -18.45 13.48 0.99
CA ARG A 80 -18.26 14.52 -0.04
C ARG A 80 -18.85 14.11 -1.38
N MET A 81 -18.79 12.83 -1.75
CA MET A 81 -19.41 12.30 -2.96
C MET A 81 -20.93 12.34 -2.85
N MET A 82 -21.52 11.85 -1.75
CA MET A 82 -22.97 11.94 -1.51
C MET A 82 -23.46 13.40 -1.52
N ARG A 83 -22.68 14.31 -0.92
CA ARG A 83 -22.96 15.75 -0.99
C ARG A 83 -22.86 16.26 -2.42
N ALA A 84 -21.84 15.87 -3.19
CA ALA A 84 -21.73 16.26 -4.58
C ALA A 84 -22.92 15.73 -5.39
N GLU A 85 -23.29 14.46 -5.26
CA GLU A 85 -24.47 13.85 -5.89
C GLU A 85 -25.78 14.56 -5.51
N SER A 86 -25.89 15.15 -4.32
CA SER A 86 -27.07 15.96 -3.96
C SER A 86 -27.09 17.35 -4.63
N PHE A 87 -25.94 17.86 -5.08
CA PHE A 87 -25.82 19.16 -5.77
C PHE A 87 -25.71 19.04 -7.29
N VAL A 88 -25.25 17.89 -7.79
CA VAL A 88 -25.22 17.58 -9.22
C VAL A 88 -26.45 16.70 -9.49
N ASN A 89 -27.47 17.25 -10.16
CA ASN A 89 -28.69 16.53 -10.60
C ASN A 89 -28.34 15.30 -11.48
N LEU A 90 -27.87 14.21 -10.87
CA LEU A 90 -27.79 12.89 -11.49
C LEU A 90 -29.13 12.12 -11.32
N GLY A 91 -30.18 12.82 -10.84
CA GLY A 91 -31.58 12.41 -10.72
C GLY A 91 -32.46 13.59 -10.28
N GLU A 92 -33.78 13.38 -10.11
CA GLU A 92 -34.69 14.43 -9.61
C GLU A 92 -34.33 14.83 -8.16
N PRO A 93 -34.18 16.13 -7.86
CA PRO A 93 -33.74 16.58 -6.54
C PRO A 93 -34.82 16.36 -5.49
N ASN A 94 -34.47 15.63 -4.42
CA ASN A 94 -35.34 15.45 -3.26
C ASN A 94 -34.93 16.45 -2.16
N ILE A 95 -35.71 17.52 -2.01
CA ILE A 95 -35.48 18.59 -1.02
C ILE A 95 -36.23 18.22 0.26
N PRO A 96 -35.57 18.08 1.43
CA PRO A 96 -36.27 17.87 2.68
C PRO A 96 -37.07 19.12 3.07
N GLU A 97 -38.36 18.94 3.35
CA GLU A 97 -39.21 20.00 3.88
C GLU A 97 -38.76 20.39 5.30
N ALA A 98 -38.75 21.70 5.57
CA ALA A 98 -38.25 22.33 6.79
C ALA A 98 -39.09 22.02 8.04
#